data_AF-A0A7S1XAX5-F1
#
_entry.id   AF-A0A7S1XAX5-F1
#
_cell.length_a   1.000
_cell.length_b   1.000
_cell.length_c   1.000
_cell.angle_alpha   90.00
_cell.angle_beta   90.00
_cell.angle_gamma   90.00
#
_symmetry.space_group_name_H-M   'P 1'
#
loop_
_entity.id
_entity.type
_entity.pdbx_description
1 polymer ?
#
loop_
_entity_poly.entity_id
_entity_poly.type
_entity_poly.pdbx_seq_one_letter_code
_entity_poly.pdbx_strand_id
1 'polypeptide(L)'
;EGFNDRDLRPQGVKEPYCAHPKVAPNGDLISFSILFRPSPFGGMFVYVNNPDERARERKFRVPDMNSYIHDICISNNFIIFMDSPCRNNLTNMLYGGGPLRWDYNGRSRIGVIPRDEKGMKLLGLNGMDEVKWFDL
;
A
#
# COMPACT_ATOMS: atom_id res chain seq x y z
N GLU A 1 24.02 -0.48 -17.76
CA GLU A 1 23.26 -1.70 -17.46
C GLU A 1 21.86 -1.27 -17.05
N GLY A 2 20.83 -1.71 -17.77
CA GLY A 2 19.48 -1.16 -17.65
C GLY A 2 18.71 -1.75 -16.48
N PHE A 3 18.05 -0.88 -15.71
CA PHE A 3 17.08 -1.24 -14.69
C PHE A 3 16.01 -2.18 -15.30
N ASN A 4 15.85 -3.39 -14.78
CA ASN A 4 14.89 -4.36 -15.28
C ASN A 4 13.65 -4.34 -14.37
N ASP A 5 12.44 -4.40 -14.94
CA ASP A 5 11.18 -4.47 -14.18
C ASP A 5 11.15 -5.65 -13.19
N ARG A 6 11.95 -6.70 -13.44
CA ARG A 6 12.13 -7.84 -12.52
C ARG A 6 12.83 -7.47 -11.21
N ASP A 7 13.58 -6.37 -11.18
CA ASP A 7 14.24 -5.86 -9.97
C ASP A 7 13.28 -5.05 -9.09
N LEU A 8 12.09 -4.69 -9.61
CA LEU A 8 11.09 -3.89 -8.88
C LEU A 8 10.19 -4.74 -7.96
N ARG A 9 10.10 -6.05 -8.20
CA ARG A 9 9.33 -6.97 -7.37
C ARG A 9 10.28 -7.61 -6.34
N PRO A 10 10.08 -7.40 -5.03
CA PRO A 10 10.83 -8.12 -4.02
C PRO A 10 10.68 -9.62 -4.23
N GLN A 11 11.81 -10.32 -4.13
CA GLN A 11 11.87 -11.74 -4.38
C GLN A 11 10.99 -12.47 -3.37
N GLY A 12 10.06 -13.30 -3.86
CA GLY A 12 9.20 -14.14 -3.01
C GLY A 12 7.81 -13.58 -2.70
N VAL A 13 7.49 -12.32 -3.04
CA VAL A 13 6.12 -11.81 -2.92
C VAL A 13 5.22 -12.48 -3.96
N LYS A 14 4.18 -13.19 -3.53
CA LYS A 14 3.22 -13.90 -4.40
C LYS A 14 1.88 -13.17 -4.53
N GLU A 15 1.67 -12.17 -3.69
CA GLU A 15 0.49 -11.32 -3.64
C GLU A 15 0.43 -10.34 -4.83
N PRO A 16 -0.75 -9.78 -5.15
CA PRO A 16 -0.89 -8.72 -6.14
C PRO A 16 -0.03 -7.52 -5.76
N TYR A 17 0.76 -7.00 -6.69
CA TYR A 17 1.72 -5.93 -6.42
C TYR A 17 1.33 -4.66 -7.19
N CYS A 18 1.50 -3.49 -6.59
CA CYS A 18 1.12 -2.22 -7.20
C CYS A 18 1.88 -1.97 -8.52
N ALA A 19 1.17 -1.42 -9.51
CA ALA A 19 1.76 -1.01 -10.79
C ALA A 19 2.53 0.32 -10.71
N HIS A 20 2.41 1.05 -9.60
CA HIS A 20 3.00 2.37 -9.39
C HIS A 20 3.96 2.39 -8.18
N PRO A 21 5.02 1.56 -8.16
CA PRO A 21 6.05 1.71 -7.13
C PRO A 21 6.73 3.08 -7.28
N LYS A 22 7.22 3.64 -6.18
CA LYS A 22 7.95 4.92 -6.20
C LYS A 22 9.33 4.74 -5.59
N VAL A 23 10.31 5.40 -6.20
CA VAL A 23 11.64 5.56 -5.61
C VAL A 23 11.58 6.74 -4.65
N ALA A 24 11.84 6.49 -3.38
CA ALA A 24 11.97 7.50 -2.36
C ALA A 24 13.26 8.32 -2.56
N PRO A 25 13.35 9.55 -2.02
CA PRO A 25 14.55 10.37 -2.27
C PRO A 25 15.82 9.83 -1.61
N ASN A 26 15.72 8.93 -0.63
CA ASN A 26 16.85 8.19 -0.05
C ASN A 26 17.25 6.95 -0.88
N GLY A 27 16.62 6.72 -2.04
CA GLY A 27 16.93 5.60 -2.95
C GLY A 27 16.12 4.32 -2.71
N ASP A 28 15.34 4.24 -1.61
CA ASP A 28 14.50 3.07 -1.36
C ASP A 28 13.39 2.95 -2.42
N LEU A 29 13.15 1.74 -2.92
CA LEU A 29 11.96 1.44 -3.70
C LEU A 29 10.82 1.07 -2.76
N ILE A 30 9.74 1.85 -2.83
CA ILE A 30 8.54 1.62 -2.02
C ILE A 30 7.39 1.21 -2.91
N SER A 31 6.66 0.20 -2.47
CA SER A 31 5.53 -0.39 -3.18
C SER A 31 4.49 -0.89 -2.20
N PHE A 32 3.38 -1.42 -2.71
CA PHE A 32 2.37 -2.02 -1.87
C PHE A 32 1.56 -3.09 -2.58
N SER A 33 0.82 -3.86 -1.79
CA SER A 33 -0.17 -4.85 -2.19
C SER A 33 -1.48 -4.55 -1.47
N ILE A 34 -2.61 -4.83 -2.12
CA ILE A 34 -3.92 -4.81 -1.46
C ILE A 34 -4.51 -6.20 -1.53
N LEU A 35 -4.92 -6.72 -0.37
CA LEU A 35 -5.66 -7.97 -0.28
C LEU A 35 -7.06 -7.68 0.25
N PHE A 36 -8.06 -7.89 -0.60
CA PHE A 36 -9.46 -7.85 -0.19
C PHE A 36 -9.85 -9.21 0.42
N ARG A 37 -9.56 -9.37 1.71
CA ARG A 37 -9.92 -10.55 2.50
C ARG A 37 -10.55 -10.14 3.83
N PRO A 38 -11.37 -11.00 4.45
CA PRO A 38 -11.82 -10.78 5.81
C PRO A 38 -10.64 -10.55 6.76
N SER A 39 -10.83 -9.66 7.74
CA SER A 39 -9.85 -9.47 8.81
C SER A 39 -9.60 -10.81 9.54
N PRO A 40 -8.35 -11.14 9.94
CA PRO A 40 -7.14 -10.33 9.90
C PRO A 40 -6.27 -10.54 8.65
N PHE A 41 -6.81 -11.07 7.54
CA PHE A 41 -5.98 -11.44 6.39
C PHE A 41 -5.97 -10.39 5.26
N GLY A 42 -6.90 -9.43 5.27
CA GLY A 42 -6.99 -8.36 4.28
C GLY A 42 -6.38 -7.04 4.71
N GLY A 43 -6.13 -6.14 3.77
CA GLY A 43 -5.58 -4.82 4.04
C GLY A 43 -4.57 -4.39 2.98
N MET A 44 -3.99 -3.21 3.18
CA MET A 44 -2.85 -2.74 2.40
C MET A 44 -1.56 -3.19 3.07
N PHE A 45 -0.65 -3.77 2.30
CA PHE A 45 0.68 -4.17 2.73
C PHE A 45 1.70 -3.33 1.99
N VAL A 46 2.51 -2.58 2.69
CA VAL A 46 3.53 -1.73 2.07
C VAL A 46 4.89 -2.40 2.22
N TYR A 47 5.69 -2.32 1.18
CA TYR A 47 7.03 -2.89 1.11
C TYR A 47 8.05 -1.79 0.87
N VAL A 48 9.16 -1.86 1.59
CA VAL A 48 10.32 -0.98 1.41
C VAL A 48 11.52 -1.86 1.07
N ASN A 49 12.10 -1.61 -0.11
CA ASN A 49 13.26 -2.33 -0.62
C ASN A 49 14.43 -1.37 -0.83
N ASN A 50 15.52 -1.62 -0.12
CA ASN A 50 16.76 -0.91 -0.35
C ASN A 50 17.57 -1.67 -1.44
N PRO A 51 17.89 -1.03 -2.58
CA PRO A 51 18.63 -1.68 -3.67
C PRO A 51 20.05 -2.11 -3.27
N ASP A 52 20.70 -1.35 -2.37
CA ASP A 52 22.09 -1.56 -1.98
C ASP A 52 22.25 -2.67 -0.94
N GLU A 53 21.23 -2.90 -0.09
CA GLU A 53 21.30 -3.89 0.99
C GLU A 53 20.82 -5.32 0.61
N ARG A 54 20.55 -5.61 -0.67
CA ARG A 54 19.95 -6.91 -1.10
C ARG A 54 18.77 -7.32 -0.20
N ALA A 55 17.78 -6.43 -0.12
CA ALA A 55 16.42 -6.70 0.34
C ALA A 55 16.27 -7.17 1.81
N ARG A 56 16.18 -6.21 2.74
CA ARG A 56 15.32 -6.39 3.92
C ARG A 56 13.95 -5.83 3.60
N GLU A 57 13.10 -6.65 2.98
CA GLU A 57 11.69 -6.33 2.77
C GLU A 57 11.06 -6.04 4.13
N ARG A 58 10.67 -4.79 4.36
CA ARG A 58 9.85 -4.42 5.53
C ARG A 58 8.40 -4.40 5.08
N LYS A 59 7.60 -5.33 5.61
CA LYS A 59 6.17 -5.45 5.35
C LYS A 59 5.39 -4.94 6.56
N PHE A 60 4.55 -3.93 6.36
CA PHE A 60 3.57 -3.52 7.38
C PHE A 60 2.16 -3.55 6.80
N ARG A 61 1.16 -3.77 7.66
CA ARG A 61 -0.24 -3.91 7.27
C ARG A 61 -1.06 -2.74 7.79
N VAL A 62 -1.80 -2.09 6.90
CA VAL A 62 -2.93 -1.23 7.23
C VAL A 62 -4.21 -2.08 7.12
N PRO A 63 -4.79 -2.54 8.25
CA PRO A 63 -5.95 -3.43 8.25
C PRO A 63 -7.23 -2.70 7.79
N ASP A 64 -8.25 -3.51 7.48
CA ASP A 64 -9.64 -3.08 7.22
C ASP A 64 -9.82 -2.05 6.08
N MET A 65 -8.89 -2.04 5.13
CA MET A 65 -9.00 -1.24 3.91
C MET A 65 -10.01 -1.87 2.94
N ASN A 66 -11.21 -1.28 2.87
CA ASN A 66 -12.23 -1.65 1.89
C ASN A 66 -12.16 -0.81 0.59
N SER A 67 -11.39 0.29 0.63
CA SER A 67 -11.08 1.12 -0.54
C SER A 67 -10.16 0.40 -1.51
N TYR A 68 -10.40 0.60 -2.79
CA TYR A 68 -9.39 0.43 -3.81
C TYR A 68 -8.41 1.60 -3.75
N ILE A 69 -7.14 1.30 -3.45
CA ILE A 69 -6.05 2.28 -3.45
C ILE A 69 -5.23 1.99 -4.69
N HIS A 70 -5.28 2.88 -5.67
CA HIS A 70 -4.59 2.65 -6.94
C HIS A 70 -3.11 3.05 -6.88
N ASP A 71 -2.81 4.15 -6.19
CA ASP A 71 -1.49 4.77 -6.16
C ASP A 71 -1.19 5.37 -4.78
N ILE A 72 0.09 5.66 -4.54
CA ILE A 72 0.64 6.32 -3.36
C ILE A 72 1.52 7.50 -3.74
N CYS A 73 1.70 8.43 -2.82
CA CYS A 73 2.70 9.49 -2.90
C CYS A 73 3.76 9.29 -1.82
N ILE A 74 5.01 9.66 -2.11
CA ILE A 74 6.15 9.42 -1.22
C ILE A 74 6.97 10.68 -1.07
N SER A 75 7.41 10.92 0.16
CA SER A 75 8.39 11.95 0.52
C SER A 75 9.51 11.34 1.38
N ASN A 76 10.46 12.17 1.80
CA ASN A 76 11.49 11.77 2.76
C ASN A 76 10.91 11.16 4.04
N ASN A 77 9.76 11.67 4.50
CA ASN A 77 9.26 11.38 5.84
C ASN A 77 7.87 10.75 5.85
N PHE A 78 7.21 10.64 4.69
CA PHE A 78 5.84 10.16 4.63
C PHE A 78 5.57 9.27 3.41
N ILE A 79 4.78 8.23 3.64
CA ILE A 79 4.01 7.54 2.61
C ILE A 79 2.57 8.04 2.75
N ILE A 80 1.98 8.46 1.64
CA ILE A 80 0.66 9.09 1.60
C ILE A 80 -0.20 8.31 0.61
N PHE A 81 -1.44 8.04 0.96
CA PHE A 81 -2.37 7.31 0.10
C PHE A 81 -3.79 7.83 0.26
N MET A 82 -4.60 7.66 -0.79
CA MET A 82 -6.00 8.09 -0.80
C MET A 82 -6.92 6.90 -0.49
N ASP A 83 -7.72 7.05 0.56
CA ASP A 83 -8.91 6.23 0.81
C ASP A 83 -10.09 6.90 0.11
N SER A 84 -10.47 6.38 -1.06
CA SER A 84 -11.55 6.92 -1.87
C SER A 84 -12.84 6.12 -1.68
N PRO A 85 -14.00 6.66 -2.09
CA PRO A 85 -15.25 5.91 -2.12
C PRO A 85 -15.30 4.78 -3.16
N CYS A 86 -14.22 4.55 -3.92
CA CYS A 86 -14.10 3.36 -4.76
C CYS A 86 -13.85 2.13 -3.88
N ARG A 87 -14.87 1.30 -3.69
CA ARG A 87 -14.82 0.10 -2.85
C ARG A 87 -14.69 -1.17 -3.68
N ASN A 88 -14.07 -2.21 -3.14
CA ASN A 88 -14.20 -3.54 -3.75
C ASN A 88 -15.65 -4.04 -3.66
N ASN A 89 -16.02 -4.89 -4.61
CA ASN A 89 -17.36 -5.46 -4.72
C ASN A 89 -17.29 -6.95 -5.03
N LEU A 90 -16.68 -7.71 -4.11
CA LEU A 90 -16.46 -9.15 -4.28
C LEU A 90 -17.77 -9.91 -4.52
N THR A 91 -18.86 -9.55 -3.82
CA THR A 91 -20.17 -10.18 -4.01
C THR A 91 -20.68 -9.99 -5.44
N ASN A 92 -20.62 -8.77 -5.99
CA ASN A 92 -21.07 -8.53 -7.36
C ASN A 92 -20.22 -9.30 -8.38
N MET A 93 -18.92 -9.44 -8.13
CA MET A 93 -18.02 -10.24 -8.95
C MET A 93 -18.42 -11.72 -8.98
N LEU A 94 -18.89 -12.27 -7.85
CA LEU A 94 -19.40 -13.65 -7.80
C LEU A 94 -20.64 -13.86 -8.67
N TYR A 95 -21.41 -12.81 -8.93
CA TYR A 95 -22.59 -12.83 -9.80
C TYR A 95 -22.30 -12.31 -11.23
N GLY A 96 -21.03 -12.19 -11.62
CA GLY A 96 -20.60 -11.78 -12.97
C GLY A 96 -20.57 -10.27 -13.21
N GLY A 97 -20.76 -9.46 -12.17
CA GLY A 97 -20.63 -8.00 -12.23
C GLY A 97 -19.20 -7.49 -12.03
N GLY A 98 -19.02 -6.17 -12.11
CA GLY A 98 -17.71 -5.52 -11.92
C GLY A 98 -17.14 -5.66 -10.50
N PRO A 99 -15.79 -5.71 -10.36
CA PRO A 99 -15.09 -5.95 -9.09
C PRO A 99 -15.01 -4.70 -8.19
N LEU A 100 -15.34 -3.53 -8.72
CA LEU A 100 -15.31 -2.25 -8.02
C LEU A 100 -16.70 -1.61 -8.05
N ARG A 101 -17.01 -0.85 -7.01
CA ARG A 101 -18.21 0.00 -6.95
C ARG A 101 -17.85 1.35 -6.37
N TRP A 102 -18.56 2.37 -6.80
CA TRP A 102 -18.51 3.68 -6.15
C TRP A 102 -19.54 3.73 -5.02
N ASP A 103 -19.09 4.11 -3.82
CA ASP A 103 -19.96 4.36 -2.67
C ASP A 103 -20.34 5.85 -2.60
N TYR A 104 -21.54 6.19 -3.05
CA TYR A 104 -22.00 7.59 -3.10
C TYR A 104 -22.15 8.25 -1.72
N ASN A 105 -22.23 7.47 -0.65
CA ASN A 105 -22.27 7.97 0.73
C ASN A 105 -20.89 7.90 1.41
N GLY A 106 -19.89 7.32 0.72
CA GLY A 106 -18.55 7.15 1.23
C GLY A 106 -17.81 8.48 1.32
N ARG A 107 -17.01 8.63 2.37
CA ARG A 107 -16.10 9.77 2.52
C ARG A 107 -14.74 9.46 1.89
N SER A 108 -14.11 10.50 1.36
CA SER A 108 -12.71 10.46 0.95
C SER A 108 -11.83 10.88 2.13
N ARG A 109 -10.69 10.19 2.30
CA ARG A 109 -9.70 10.52 3.32
C ARG A 109 -8.29 10.36 2.78
N ILE A 110 -7.35 11.06 3.37
CA ILE A 110 -5.92 10.88 3.13
C ILE A 110 -5.32 10.15 4.33
N GLY A 111 -4.66 9.03 4.07
CA GLY A 111 -3.85 8.31 5.04
C GLY A 111 -2.39 8.72 4.91
N VAL A 112 -1.76 9.05 6.03
CA VAL A 112 -0.35 9.44 6.10
C VAL A 112 0.38 8.53 7.08
N ILE A 113 1.42 7.85 6.60
CA ILE A 113 2.28 6.95 7.37
C ILE A 113 3.66 7.62 7.50
N PRO A 114 4.13 7.91 8.73
CA PRO A 114 5.49 8.39 8.94
C PRO A 114 6.55 7.36 8.52
N ARG A 115 7.67 7.82 7.96
CA ARG A 115 8.89 7.05 7.69
C ARG A 115 10.14 7.88 8.05
N ASP A 116 11.28 7.23 8.20
CA ASP A 116 12.56 7.90 8.41
C ASP A 116 13.54 7.68 7.25
N GLU A 117 14.69 8.34 7.32
CA GLU A 117 15.74 8.31 6.31
C GLU A 117 16.38 6.91 6.13
N LYS A 118 16.26 6.03 7.13
CA LYS A 118 16.70 4.63 7.10
C LYS A 118 15.58 3.66 6.73
N GLY A 119 14.57 4.20 6.05
CA GLY A 119 13.45 3.46 5.56
C GLY A 119 12.26 3.47 6.50
N MET A 120 12.41 3.41 7.84
CA MET A 120 11.33 3.45 8.83
C MET A 120 11.88 3.61 10.28
N LYS A 121 11.46 4.65 11.02
CA LYS A 121 11.46 4.62 12.50
C LYS A 121 10.04 4.30 12.92
N LEU A 122 9.89 3.31 13.79
CA LEU A 122 8.68 3.08 14.58
C LEU A 122 7.43 2.70 13.79
N LEU A 123 7.46 1.59 13.04
CA LEU A 123 6.20 0.87 12.84
C LEU A 123 6.25 -0.46 13.60
N GLY A 124 5.45 -0.56 14.67
CA GLY A 124 5.11 -1.84 15.26
C GLY A 124 4.42 -2.72 14.22
N LEU A 125 4.34 -4.02 14.47
CA LEU A 125 3.72 -4.99 13.54
C LEU A 125 2.20 -4.75 13.29
N ASN A 126 1.62 -3.70 13.88
CA ASN A 126 0.19 -3.38 13.90
C ASN A 126 -0.06 -1.97 13.32
N GLY A 127 0.04 -1.82 12.00
CA GLY A 127 0.01 -0.53 11.28
C GLY A 127 -1.31 0.23 11.22
N MET A 128 -2.21 0.09 12.21
CA MET A 128 -3.41 0.93 12.35
C MET A 128 -3.16 2.16 13.22
N ASP A 129 -2.37 2.00 14.29
CA ASP A 129 -2.08 3.06 15.28
C ASP A 129 -1.14 4.15 14.73
N GLU A 130 -0.65 3.97 13.50
CA GLU A 130 0.40 4.78 12.89
C GLU A 130 -0.06 5.54 11.65
N VAL A 131 -1.24 5.22 11.09
CA VAL A 131 -1.82 6.00 10.01
C VAL A 131 -2.53 7.22 10.59
N LYS A 132 -2.02 8.40 10.26
CA LYS A 132 -2.76 9.64 10.50
C LYS A 132 -3.75 9.87 9.38
N TRP A 133 -5.03 9.96 9.73
CA TRP A 133 -6.12 10.19 8.79
C TRP A 133 -6.52 11.66 8.73
N PHE A 134 -6.82 12.12 7.52
CA PHE A 134 -7.35 13.46 7.25
C PHE A 134 -8.58 13.32 6.37
N ASP A 135 -9.73 13.80 6.85
CA ASP A 135 -10.96 13.82 6.06
C ASP A 135 -10.91 14.92 4.99
N LEU A 136 -11.50 14.65 3.82
CA LEU A 136 -11.68 15.61 2.72
C LEU A 136 -13.12 16.11 2.63
#